data_AF-A0A358CW84-F1
#
_entry.id   AF-A0A358CW84-F1
#
_cell.length_a   1.000
_cell.length_b   1.000
_cell.length_c   1.000
_cell.angle_alpha   90.00
_cell.angle_beta   90.00
_cell.angle_gamma   90.00
#
_symmetry.space_group_name_H-M   'P 1'
#
loop_
_entity.id
_entity.type
_entity.pdbx_description
1 polymer ?
#
loop_
_entity_poly.entity_id
_entity_poly.type
_entity_poly.pdbx_seq_one_letter_code
_entity_poly.pdbx_strand_id
1 'polypeptide(L)'
;MSQSKLSTVAPVALRGDLPPRGWTHRHLLDLEELSAEEISLILDTAVMCKEATQGCRKKIDVLSGASIVNLFFENSTRTKT
;
A
#
# COMPACT_ATOMS: atom_id res chain seq x y z
N MET A 1 29.94 10.40 21.08
CA MET A 1 29.94 10.22 19.61
C MET A 1 28.66 9.54 19.20
N SER A 2 27.79 10.35 18.59
CA SER A 2 26.54 10.06 17.86
C SER A 2 25.80 8.75 18.15
N GLN A 3 24.73 8.88 18.95
CA GLN A 3 23.55 8.01 18.88
C GLN A 3 23.02 8.02 17.44
N SER A 4 23.10 6.90 16.72
CA SER A 4 22.42 6.71 15.44
C SER A 4 20.93 6.56 15.71
N LYS A 5 20.23 7.68 15.58
CA LYS A 5 18.78 7.84 15.66
C LYS A 5 18.10 6.71 14.87
N LEU A 6 17.40 5.80 15.57
CA LEU A 6 16.38 4.98 14.93
C LEU A 6 15.40 5.94 14.28
N SER A 7 15.30 5.90 12.95
CA SER A 7 14.25 6.57 12.22
C SER A 7 12.96 5.79 12.49
N THR A 8 12.34 6.06 13.64
CA THR A 8 10.93 5.77 13.88
C THR A 8 10.16 6.57 12.85
N VAL A 9 9.80 5.92 11.75
CA VAL A 9 8.72 6.41 10.87
C VAL A 9 7.50 6.45 11.78
N ALA A 10 7.06 7.67 12.12
CA ALA A 10 5.80 7.87 12.83
C ALA A 10 4.71 7.07 12.12
N PRO A 11 3.74 6.47 12.83
CA PRO A 11 2.65 5.77 12.16
C PRO A 11 1.96 6.78 11.26
N VAL A 12 2.20 6.66 9.95
CA VAL A 12 1.47 7.39 8.93
C VAL A 12 0.05 6.91 9.14
N ALA A 13 -0.78 7.76 9.75
CA ALA A 13 -2.21 7.55 9.72
C ALA A 13 -2.55 7.42 8.23
N LEU A 14 -3.06 6.26 7.81
CA LEU A 14 -3.56 6.04 6.46
C LEU A 14 -4.72 7.01 6.27
N ARG A 15 -4.41 8.24 5.91
CA ARG A 15 -5.36 9.26 5.48
C ARG A 15 -5.51 9.03 3.98
N GLY A 16 -6.66 9.40 3.42
CA GLY A 16 -6.94 9.20 2.00
C GLY A 16 -6.05 10.00 1.04
N ASP A 17 -4.88 10.50 1.47
CA ASP A 17 -3.93 11.24 0.65
C ASP A 17 -3.02 10.33 -0.20
N LEU A 18 -3.62 9.30 -0.78
CA LEU A 18 -2.99 8.42 -1.76
C LEU A 18 -2.82 9.14 -3.12
N PRO A 19 -1.73 8.89 -3.86
CA PRO A 19 -0.69 7.89 -3.59
C PRO A 19 0.40 8.37 -2.61
N PRO A 20 1.10 7.44 -1.92
CA PRO A 20 2.20 7.78 -1.03
C PRO A 20 3.29 8.55 -1.78
N ARG A 21 3.96 9.48 -1.07
CA ARG A 21 5.08 10.24 -1.65
C ARG A 21 6.13 9.28 -2.22
N GLY A 22 6.46 9.41 -3.50
CA GLY A 22 7.42 8.56 -4.20
C GLY A 22 6.81 7.63 -5.24
N TRP A 23 5.48 7.45 -5.24
CA TRP A 23 4.79 6.72 -6.31
C TRP A 23 4.41 7.66 -7.45
N THR A 24 4.89 7.40 -8.67
CA THR A 24 4.63 8.25 -9.85
C THR A 24 3.75 7.62 -10.92
N HIS A 25 3.42 6.34 -10.80
CA HIS A 25 2.70 5.60 -11.85
C HIS A 25 1.18 5.78 -11.76
N ARG A 26 0.54 6.02 -12.91
CA ARG A 26 -0.93 5.99 -13.01
C ARG A 26 -1.46 4.55 -13.12
N HIS A 27 -0.72 3.68 -13.80
CA HIS A 27 -1.09 2.29 -14.08
C HIS A 27 0.02 1.36 -13.57
N LEU A 28 -0.35 0.16 -13.11
CA LEU A 28 0.59 -0.89 -12.73
C LEU A 28 0.32 -2.09 -13.65
N LEU A 29 1.12 -2.21 -14.72
CA LEU A 29 0.95 -3.23 -15.77
C LEU A 29 2.03 -4.31 -15.73
N ASP A 30 3.23 -3.95 -15.26
CA ASP A 30 4.39 -4.84 -15.14
C ASP A 30 5.26 -4.43 -13.93
N LEU A 31 6.39 -5.12 -13.76
CA LEU A 31 7.39 -4.84 -12.74
C LEU A 31 8.69 -4.27 -13.32
N GLU A 32 8.85 -4.24 -14.64
CA GLU A 32 10.12 -3.89 -15.29
C GLU A 32 10.43 -2.40 -15.14
N GLU A 33 9.40 -1.56 -15.13
CA GLU A 33 9.52 -0.11 -14.95
C GLU A 33 9.60 0.32 -13.48
N LEU A 34 9.41 -0.61 -12.54
CA LEU A 34 9.45 -0.28 -11.11
C LEU A 34 10.87 -0.20 -10.59
N SER A 35 11.20 0.92 -9.96
CA SER A 35 12.44 1.06 -9.18
C SER A 35 12.40 0.20 -7.90
N ALA A 36 13.57 -0.12 -7.36
CA ALA A 36 13.66 -0.85 -6.09
C ALA A 36 12.98 -0.08 -4.95
N GLU A 37 13.11 1.25 -4.96
CA GLU A 37 12.50 2.15 -3.99
C GLU A 37 10.97 2.11 -4.06
N GLU A 38 10.38 2.06 -5.26
CA GLU A 38 8.93 1.95 -5.44
C GLU A 38 8.40 0.59 -4.98
N ILE A 39 9.14 -0.49 -5.23
CA ILE A 39 8.79 -1.83 -4.72
C ILE A 39 8.82 -1.83 -3.20
N SER A 40 9.89 -1.31 -2.59
CA SER A 40 9.98 -1.17 -1.14
C SER A 40 8.84 -0.33 -0.57
N LEU A 41 8.47 0.77 -1.23
CA LEU A 41 7.34 1.61 -0.83
C LEU A 41 6.01 0.84 -0.78
N ILE A 42 5.74 -0.02 -1.78
CA ILE A 42 4.54 -0.88 -1.78
C ILE A 42 4.58 -1.85 -0.59
N LEU A 43 5.73 -2.50 -0.34
CA LEU A 43 5.89 -3.47 0.73
C LEU A 43 5.74 -2.84 2.12
N ASP A 44 6.35 -1.68 2.34
CA ASP A 44 6.23 -0.93 3.59
C ASP A 44 4.78 -0.47 3.81
N THR A 45 4.12 -0.01 2.75
CA THR A 45 2.69 0.34 2.79
C THR A 45 1.82 -0.87 3.16
N ALA A 46 2.13 -2.06 2.62
CA ALA A 46 1.41 -3.28 2.97
C ALA A 46 1.56 -3.65 4.45
N VAL A 47 2.75 -3.44 5.05
CA VAL A 47 2.97 -3.62 6.50
C VAL A 47 2.10 -2.66 7.29
N MET A 48 2.09 -1.37 6.95
CA MET A 48 1.24 -0.37 7.62
C MET A 48 -0.26 -0.71 7.51
N CYS A 49 -0.73 -1.14 6.34
CA CYS A 49 -2.11 -1.58 6.14
C CYS A 49 -2.47 -2.80 7.00
N LYS A 50 -1.55 -3.77 7.11
CA LYS A 50 -1.75 -4.96 7.96
C LYS A 50 -1.86 -4.57 9.43
N GLU A 51 -1.04 -3.64 9.91
CA GLU A 51 -1.09 -3.16 11.30
C GLU A 51 -2.37 -2.36 11.57
N ALA A 52 -2.71 -1.41 10.69
CA ALA A 52 -3.91 -0.58 10.81
C ALA A 52 -5.21 -1.40 10.84
N THR A 53 -5.24 -2.52 10.13
CA THR A 53 -6.38 -3.46 10.10
C THR A 53 -6.32 -4.54 11.17
N GLN A 54 -5.37 -4.48 12.13
CA GLN A 54 -5.17 -5.51 13.16
C GLN A 54 -4.98 -6.92 12.59
N GLY A 55 -4.19 -7.01 11.51
CA GLY A 55 -4.00 -8.24 10.74
C GLY A 55 -5.24 -8.61 9.94
N CYS A 56 -5.84 -7.66 9.22
CA CYS A 56 -7.03 -7.84 8.40
C CYS A 56 -8.32 -8.19 9.16
N ARG A 57 -8.38 -7.96 10.48
CA ARG A 57 -9.54 -8.24 11.33
C ARG A 57 -10.48 -7.05 11.51
N LYS A 58 -9.95 -5.83 11.35
CA LYS A 58 -10.67 -4.58 11.54
C LYS A 58 -10.82 -3.85 10.20
N LYS A 59 -12.04 -3.43 9.89
CA LYS A 59 -12.32 -2.53 8.76
C LYS A 59 -11.90 -1.10 9.10
N ILE A 60 -11.33 -0.42 8.13
CA ILE A 60 -10.93 0.99 8.18
C ILE A 60 -11.56 1.73 6.99
N ASP A 61 -11.71 3.04 7.08
CA ASP A 61 -12.46 3.88 6.15
C ASP A 61 -11.59 4.70 5.18
N VAL A 62 -10.32 4.30 5.01
CA VAL A 62 -9.30 5.00 4.20
C VAL A 62 -9.76 5.22 2.75
N LEU A 63 -10.49 4.26 2.18
CA LEU A 63 -11.03 4.30 0.81
C LEU A 63 -12.53 4.62 0.77
N SER A 64 -13.10 5.18 1.85
CA SER A 64 -14.52 5.54 1.87
C SER A 64 -14.85 6.54 0.75
N GLY A 65 -15.92 6.25 -0.01
CA GLY A 65 -16.29 7.02 -1.19
C GLY A 65 -15.61 6.58 -2.49
N ALA A 66 -14.61 5.70 -2.45
CA ALA A 66 -14.02 5.09 -3.65
C ALA A 66 -14.76 3.81 -4.04
N SER A 67 -14.83 3.54 -5.35
CA SER A 67 -15.36 2.28 -5.91
C SER A 67 -14.26 1.53 -6.65
N ILE A 68 -14.11 0.24 -6.38
CA ILE A 68 -13.15 -0.65 -7.03
C ILE A 68 -13.92 -1.60 -7.96
N VAL A 69 -13.55 -1.65 -9.24
CA VAL A 69 -14.15 -2.52 -10.24
C VAL A 69 -13.19 -3.64 -10.60
N ASN A 70 -13.60 -4.89 -10.34
CA ASN A 70 -12.83 -6.09 -10.65
C ASN A 70 -13.32 -6.70 -11.97
N LEU A 71 -12.51 -6.64 -13.04
CA LEU A 71 -12.81 -7.22 -14.34
C LEU A 71 -11.90 -8.42 -14.63
N PHE A 72 -12.50 -9.61 -14.69
CA PHE A 72 -11.80 -10.86 -15.00
C PHE A 72 -12.53 -11.59 -16.13
N PHE A 73 -11.82 -11.88 -17.23
CA PHE A 73 -12.34 -12.70 -18.34
C PHE A 73 -12.19 -14.22 -18.07
N GLU A 74 -11.37 -14.57 -17.08
CA GLU A 74 -11.09 -15.94 -16.65
C GLU A 74 -11.22 -16.05 -15.12
N ASN A 75 -11.53 -17.25 -14.61
CA ASN A 75 -11.69 -17.44 -13.17
C ASN A 75 -10.36 -17.30 -12.41
N SER A 76 -10.30 -16.38 -11.44
CA SER A 76 -9.17 -16.24 -10.49
C SER A 76 -9.64 -16.01 -9.05
N THR A 77 -9.45 -17.01 -8.18
CA THR A 77 -9.92 -16.95 -6.79
C THR A 77 -9.01 -16.11 -5.91
N ARG A 78 -7.69 -16.36 -5.96
CA ARG A 78 -6.70 -15.70 -5.09
C ARG A 78 -6.55 -14.21 -5.38
N THR A 79 -6.78 -13.78 -6.63
CA THR A 79 -6.67 -12.37 -7.00
C THR A 79 -7.93 -11.59 -6.69
N LYS A 80 -9.10 -12.23 -6.75
CA LYS A 80 -10.40 -11.56 -6.57
C LYS A 80 -10.81 -11.37 -5.11
N THR A 81 -10.43 -12.29 -4.22
CA THR A 81 -10.97 -12.42 -2.85
C THR A 81 -9.99 -11.90 -1.82
#